data_AF-A0A524BFI5-F1
#
_entry.id   AF-A0A524BFI5-F1
#
_cell.length_a   1.000
_cell.length_b   1.000
_cell.length_c   1.000
_cell.angle_alpha   90.00
_cell.angle_beta   90.00
_cell.angle_gamma   90.00
#
_symmetry.space_group_name_H-M   'P 1'
#
loop_
_entity.id
_entity.type
_entity.pdbx_description
1 polymer ?
#
loop_
_entity_poly.entity_id
_entity_poly.type
_entity_poly.pdbx_seq_one_letter_code
_entity_poly.pdbx_strand_id
1 'polypeptide(L)' 'MNQGTPINLSEAQRMELERRVGSQTLDARSVRRARIVLLAAEGVGNHEIARRLEISRNQVIAWRGRFA' A
#
# COMPACT_ATOMS: atom_id res chain seq x y z
N MET A 1 13.33 -7.60 -11.92
CA MET A 1 12.60 -6.50 -11.24
C MET A 1 11.14 -6.90 -11.20
N ASN A 2 10.55 -7.12 -10.02
CA ASN A 2 9.19 -7.62 -9.91
C ASN A 2 8.22 -6.44 -10.01
N GLN A 3 7.93 -5.99 -11.24
CA GLN A 3 7.05 -4.86 -11.55
C GLN A 3 5.59 -5.28 -11.35
N GLY A 4 4.78 -4.43 -10.71
CA GLY A 4 3.32 -4.58 -10.66
C GLY A 4 2.65 -3.34 -11.25
N THR A 5 1.45 -3.47 -11.82
CA THR A 5 0.71 -2.33 -12.38
C THR A 5 0.57 -1.22 -11.34
N PRO A 6 1.15 -0.02 -11.56
CA PRO A 6 1.10 1.05 -10.57
C PRO A 6 -0.33 1.50 -10.36
N ILE A 7 -0.69 1.77 -9.10
CA ILE A 7 -1.98 2.39 -8.77
C ILE A 7 -1.84 3.89 -9.02
N ASN A 8 -2.65 4.43 -9.93
CA ASN A 8 -2.72 5.87 -10.14
C ASN A 8 -3.48 6.51 -8.97
N LEU A 9 -2.76 7.24 -8.13
CA LEU A 9 -3.33 8.03 -7.05
C LEU A 9 -3.32 9.50 -7.45
N SER A 10 -4.41 10.21 -7.17
CA SER A 10 -4.37 11.68 -7.15
C SER A 10 -3.47 12.16 -6.01
N GLU A 11 -2.98 13.39 -6.13
CA GLU A 11 -2.16 14.00 -5.08
C GLU A 11 -2.89 14.04 -3.73
N ALA A 12 -4.19 14.36 -3.74
CA ALA A 12 -5.03 14.32 -2.53
C ALA A 12 -5.13 12.91 -1.92
N GLN A 13 -5.28 11.87 -2.75
CA GLN A 13 -5.29 10.48 -2.27
C GLN A 13 -3.95 10.07 -1.67
N ARG A 14 -2.84 10.45 -2.33
CA ARG A 14 -1.48 10.21 -1.81
C ARG A 14 -1.29 10.88 -0.45
N MET A 15 -1.60 12.17 -0.34
CA MET A 15 -1.47 12.91 0.92
C MET A 15 -2.29 12.29 2.06
N GLU A 16 -3.53 11.88 1.79
CA GLU A 16 -4.35 11.22 2.82
C GLU A 16 -3.77 9.86 3.24
N LEU A 17 -3.21 9.09 2.31
CA LEU A 17 -2.55 7.82 2.64
C LEU A 17 -1.26 8.05 3.45
N GLU A 18 -0.46 9.04 3.10
CA GLU A 18 0.75 9.43 3.85
C GLU A 18 0.39 9.90 5.27
N ARG A 19 -0.67 10.73 5.40
CA ARG A 19 -1.21 11.15 6.70
C ARG A 19 -1.66 9.95 7.55
N ARG A 20 -2.29 8.95 6.93
CA ARG A 20 -2.66 7.70 7.62
C ARG A 20 -1.45 6.91 8.08
N VAL A 21 -0.38 6.86 7.27
CA VAL A 21 0.85 6.15 7.64
C VAL A 21 1.56 6.83 8.82
N GLY A 22 1.51 8.16 8.92
CA GLY A 22 2.07 8.93 10.03
C GLY A 22 1.18 9.04 11.27
N SER A 23 -0.06 8.58 11.21
CA SER A 23 -1.00 8.71 12.33
C SER A 23 -0.68 7.75 13.47
N GLN A 24 -0.61 8.29 14.69
CA GLN A 24 -0.41 7.52 15.93
C GLN A 24 -1.72 6.99 16.53
N THR A 25 -2.87 7.47 16.04
CA THR A 25 -4.20 7.12 16.56
C THR A 25 -4.91 6.06 15.73
N LEU A 26 -4.46 5.84 14.49
CA LEU A 26 -5.00 4.79 13.63
C LEU A 26 -4.48 3.42 14.06
N ASP A 27 -5.35 2.42 13.91
CA ASP A 27 -4.97 1.04 14.15
C ASP A 27 -3.87 0.58 13.17
N ALA A 28 -3.02 -0.34 13.63
CA ALA A 28 -1.89 -0.85 12.85
C ALA A 28 -2.30 -1.47 11.51
N ARG A 29 -3.54 -1.98 11.37
CA ARG A 29 -4.05 -2.56 10.13
C ARG A 29 -4.37 -1.45 9.12
N SER A 30 -4.96 -0.34 9.55
CA SER A 30 -5.23 0.84 8.72
C SER A 30 -3.93 1.48 8.22
N VAL A 31 -2.94 1.67 9.11
CA VAL A 31 -1.59 2.14 8.76
C VAL A 31 -0.94 1.21 7.72
N ARG A 32 -0.98 -0.11 7.96
CA ARG A 32 -0.41 -1.11 7.05
C ARG A 32 -1.06 -1.08 5.67
N ARG A 33 -2.38 -0.93 5.60
CA ARG A 33 -3.12 -0.84 4.34
C ARG A 33 -2.74 0.41 3.55
N ALA A 34 -2.56 1.55 4.23
CA ALA A 34 -2.09 2.76 3.58
C ALA A 34 -0.68 2.58 2.98
N ARG A 35 0.24 1.92 3.72
CA ARG A 35 1.58 1.57 3.21
C ARG A 35 1.54 0.68 1.96
N ILE A 36 0.65 -0.31 1.91
CA ILE A 36 0.49 -1.18 0.72
C ILE A 36 0.18 -0.36 -0.53
N VAL A 37 -0.77 0.58 -0.41
CA VAL A 37 -1.25 1.38 -1.55
C VAL A 37 -0.18 2.38 -2.01
N LEU A 38 0.53 3.03 -1.07
CA LEU A 38 1.64 3.92 -1.40
C LEU A 38 2.75 3.19 -2.16
N LEU A 39 3.20 2.05 -1.65
CA LEU A 39 4.23 1.25 -2.33
C LEU A 39 3.74 0.76 -3.69
N ALA A 40 2.46 0.38 -3.82
CA ALA A 40 1.88 -0.03 -5.10
C ALA A 40 1.81 1.14 -6.11
N ALA A 41 1.56 2.37 -5.65
CA ALA A 41 1.58 3.58 -6.47
C ALA A 41 3.01 3.97 -6.90
N GLU A 42 4.01 3.62 -6.12
CA GLU A 42 5.44 3.72 -6.50
C GLU A 42 5.88 2.62 -7.49
N GLY A 43 4.97 1.76 -7.96
CA GLY A 43 5.27 0.67 -8.89
C GLY A 43 5.87 -0.58 -8.24
N VAL A 44 5.91 -0.64 -6.91
CA VAL A 44 6.44 -1.80 -6.19
C VAL A 44 5.51 -3.01 -6.41
N GLY A 45 6.09 -4.14 -6.82
CA GLY A 45 5.34 -5.39 -7.02
C GLY A 45 4.90 -6.06 -5.72
N ASN A 46 3.88 -6.91 -5.82
CA ASN A 46 3.23 -7.54 -4.65
C ASN A 46 4.17 -8.33 -3.74
N HIS A 47 5.17 -9.00 -4.32
CA HIS A 47 6.14 -9.76 -3.54
C HIS A 47 7.04 -8.87 -2.69
N GLU A 48 7.47 -7.74 -3.25
CA GLU A 48 8.38 -6.82 -2.57
C GLU A 48 7.62 -6.08 -1.47
N ILE A 49 6.37 -5.69 -1.72
CA ILE A 49 5.48 -5.15 -0.68
C ILE A 49 5.29 -6.16 0.46
N ALA A 50 4.99 -7.42 0.12
CA ALA A 50 4.80 -8.49 1.10
C ALA A 50 6.05 -8.69 1.97
N ARG A 51 7.25 -8.66 1.35
CA ARG A 51 8.53 -8.75 2.05
C ARG A 51 8.77 -7.55 2.98
N ARG A 52 8.57 -6.32 2.50
CA ARG A 52 8.79 -5.09 3.28
C ARG A 52 7.84 -4.93 4.47
N LEU A 53 6.62 -5.44 4.34
CA LEU A 53 5.58 -5.33 5.36
C LEU A 53 5.41 -6.62 6.18
N GLU A 54 6.23 -7.64 5.93
CA GLU A 54 6.21 -8.94 6.61
C GLU A 54 4.82 -9.60 6.62
N ILE A 55 4.11 -9.52 5.50
CA ILE A 55 2.77 -10.10 5.31
C ILE A 55 2.72 -11.04 4.12
N SER A 56 1.66 -11.83 4.03
CA SER A 56 1.45 -12.71 2.88
C SER A 56 1.10 -11.92 1.61
N ARG A 57 1.59 -12.40 0.47
CA ARG A 57 1.27 -11.84 -0.85
C ARG A 57 -0.24 -11.75 -1.10
N ASN A 58 -1.00 -12.74 -0.61
CA ASN A 58 -2.46 -12.75 -0.75
C ASN A 58 -3.12 -11.57 -0.05
N GLN A 59 -2.61 -11.13 1.10
CA GLN A 59 -3.09 -9.92 1.77
C GLN A 59 -2.82 -8.67 0.92
N VAL A 60 -1.65 -8.58 0.29
CA VAL A 60 -1.30 -7.47 -0.61
C VAL A 60 -2.24 -7.43 -1.82
N ILE A 61 -2.47 -8.58 -2.46
CA ILE A 61 -3.36 -8.70 -3.64
C ILE A 61 -4.80 -8.30 -3.27
N ALA A 62 -5.33 -8.83 -2.17
CA ALA A 62 -6.67 -8.51 -1.69
C ALA A 62 -6.85 -7.02 -1.40
N TRP A 63 -5.81 -6.34 -0.92
CA TRP A 63 -5.84 -4.91 -0.66
C TRP A 63 -5.68 -4.06 -1.91
N ARG A 64 -4.77 -4.43 -2.82
CA ARG A 64 -4.62 -3.72 -4.10
C ARG A 64 -5.89 -3.82 -4.94
N GLY A 65 -6.54 -4.98 -4.98
CA GLY A 65 -7.81 -5.13 -5.70
C GLY A 65 -8.98 -4.31 -5.14
N ARG A 66 -8.84 -3.72 -3.95
CA ARG A 66 -9.82 -2.77 -3.39
C ARG A 66 -9.56 -1.31 -3.76
N PHE A 67 -8.41 -1.01 -4.35
CA PHE A 67 -7.99 0.35 -4.73
C PHE A 67 -7.72 0.50 -6.24
N ALA A 68 -7.55 -0.61 -6.96
CA ALA A 68 -7.41 -0.67 -8.41
C ALA A 68 -8.78 -0.67 -9.11
#